data_AF-A0A919VZ17-F1
#
_entry.id   AF-A0A919VZ17-F1
#
_cell.length_a   1.000
_cell.length_b   1.000
_cell.length_c   1.000
_cell.angle_alpha   90.00
_cell.angle_beta   90.00
_cell.angle_gamma   90.00
#
_symmetry.space_group_name_H-M   'P 1'
#
loop_
_entity.id
_entity.type
_entity.pdbx_description
1 polymer ?
#
loop_
_entity_poly.entity_id
_entity_poly.type
_entity_poly.pdbx_seq_one_letter_code
_entity_poly.pdbx_strand_id
1 'polypeptide(L)'
;MNGAGRGWVYLENGDTLLYRPRIVAHELGHILSLNDIGRTDPSCSKLMSGAQGDTDCQNDHPDPAEIAEATTFFDRNDVGDPVPWFHG
;
A
#
# COMPACT_ATOMS: atom_id res chain seq x y z
N MET A 1 -9.53 -0.38 -4.28
CA MET A 1 -9.56 -1.72 -3.65
C MET A 1 -9.97 -1.56 -2.18
N ASN A 2 -10.42 -2.62 -1.49
CA ASN A 2 -10.81 -2.55 -0.06
C ASN A 2 -9.82 -3.34 0.80
N GLY A 3 -8.51 -3.04 0.69
CA GLY A 3 -7.43 -3.70 1.44
C GLY A 3 -7.32 -3.21 2.88
N ALA A 4 -8.36 -3.35 3.71
CA ALA A 4 -8.38 -2.77 5.06
C ALA A 4 -7.88 -3.74 6.14
N GLY A 5 -6.69 -4.35 5.97
CA GLY A 5 -6.15 -5.40 6.85
C GLY A 5 -6.83 -6.76 6.71
N ARG A 6 -8.03 -6.80 6.12
CA ARG A 6 -8.80 -7.98 5.73
C ARG A 6 -9.52 -7.69 4.42
N GLY A 7 -9.38 -8.55 3.42
CA GLY A 7 -10.04 -8.34 2.14
C GLY A 7 -9.44 -9.11 0.97
N TRP A 8 -9.87 -8.72 -0.22
CA TRP A 8 -9.39 -9.27 -1.48
C TRP A 8 -8.73 -8.15 -2.27
N VAL A 9 -7.55 -8.43 -2.84
CA VAL A 9 -6.91 -7.56 -3.84
C VAL A 9 -7.36 -8.07 -5.20
N TYR A 10 -7.97 -7.18 -5.99
CA TYR A 10 -8.35 -7.49 -7.37
C TYR A 10 -7.42 -6.73 -8.30
N LEU A 11 -6.60 -7.47 -9.06
CA LEU A 11 -5.70 -6.92 -10.06
C LEU A 11 -6.38 -7.01 -11.42
N GLU A 12 -6.72 -5.89 -12.04
CA GLU A 12 -7.21 -5.92 -13.43
C GLU A 12 -6.09 -6.30 -14.40
N ASN A 13 -6.47 -7.00 -15.47
CA ASN A 13 -5.53 -7.48 -16.48
C ASN A 13 -4.85 -6.34 -17.27
N GLY A 14 -5.46 -5.14 -17.30
CA GLY A 14 -4.84 -3.93 -17.84
C GLY A 14 -3.79 -3.33 -16.90
N ASP A 15 -4.04 -3.38 -15.59
CA ASP A 15 -3.15 -2.82 -14.57
C ASP A 15 -1.87 -3.63 -14.41
N THR A 16 -1.93 -4.96 -14.52
CA THR A 16 -0.73 -5.82 -14.44
C THR A 16 0.23 -5.65 -15.62
N LEU A 17 -0.25 -5.13 -16.76
CA LEU A 17 0.58 -4.82 -17.93
C LEU A 17 1.15 -3.39 -17.90
N LEU A 18 0.45 -2.44 -17.27
CA LEU A 18 0.89 -1.05 -17.13
C LEU A 18 1.75 -0.81 -15.88
N TYR A 19 1.39 -1.46 -14.78
CA TYR A 19 2.00 -1.26 -13.47
C TYR A 19 2.86 -2.47 -13.13
N ARG A 20 4.16 -2.29 -13.39
CA ARG A 20 5.28 -3.02 -12.79
C ARG A 20 5.03 -3.32 -11.29
N PRO A 21 5.73 -4.30 -10.67
CA PRO A 21 5.45 -4.85 -9.32
C PRO A 21 5.03 -3.86 -8.21
N ARG A 22 5.34 -2.57 -8.32
CA ARG A 22 4.87 -1.44 -7.51
C ARG A 22 3.37 -1.45 -7.17
N ILE A 23 2.44 -1.55 -8.12
CA ILE A 23 1.00 -1.48 -7.76
C ILE A 23 0.58 -2.72 -6.97
N VAL A 24 1.12 -3.89 -7.29
CA VAL A 24 0.88 -5.10 -6.48
C VAL A 24 1.44 -4.91 -5.07
N ALA A 25 2.65 -4.37 -4.93
CA ALA A 25 3.28 -4.09 -3.64
C ALA A 25 2.52 -3.02 -2.84
N HIS A 26 2.00 -1.97 -3.49
CA HIS A 26 1.15 -0.95 -2.90
C HIS A 26 -0.12 -1.55 -2.28
N GLU A 27 -0.83 -2.39 -3.03
CA GLU A 27 -2.06 -3.02 -2.54
C GLU A 27 -1.80 -4.06 -1.43
N LEU A 28 -0.64 -4.74 -1.48
CA LEU A 28 -0.17 -5.54 -0.35
C LEU A 28 0.14 -4.68 0.88
N GLY A 29 0.65 -3.46 0.69
CA GLY A 29 0.86 -2.50 1.79
C GLY A 29 -0.41 -2.19 2.56
N HIS A 30 -1.54 -2.06 1.88
CA HIS A 30 -2.85 -1.89 2.53
C HIS A 30 -3.27 -3.11 3.35
N ILE A 31 -3.05 -4.33 2.85
CA ILE A 31 -3.23 -5.56 3.65
C ILE A 31 -2.35 -5.52 4.92
N LEU A 32 -1.14 -4.95 4.81
CA LEU A 32 -0.20 -4.81 5.91
C LEU A 32 -0.41 -3.53 6.74
N SER A 33 -1.63 -2.99 6.75
CA SER A 33 -2.09 -1.84 7.55
C SER A 33 -1.65 -0.44 7.11
N LEU A 34 -0.93 -0.31 5.99
CA LEU A 34 -0.49 1.00 5.52
C LEU A 34 -1.62 1.75 4.83
N ASN A 35 -1.79 3.04 5.14
CA ASN A 35 -2.78 3.90 4.51
C ASN A 35 -2.28 4.47 3.18
N ASP A 36 -3.22 4.87 2.33
CA ASP A 36 -2.95 5.68 1.14
C ASP A 36 -2.41 7.05 1.54
N ILE A 37 -1.25 7.44 0.99
CA ILE A 37 -0.64 8.75 1.25
C ILE A 37 -0.44 9.58 -0.02
N GLY A 38 -0.82 9.08 -1.20
CA GLY A 38 -0.57 9.78 -2.47
C GLY A 38 -1.14 11.20 -2.56
N ARG A 39 -2.18 11.51 -1.77
CA ARG A 39 -2.75 12.87 -1.67
C ARG A 39 -1.90 13.82 -0.82
N THR A 40 -1.13 13.29 0.12
CA THR A 40 -0.30 14.06 1.06
C THR A 40 1.19 14.06 0.67
N ASP A 41 1.66 12.97 0.07
CA ASP A 41 3.03 12.79 -0.40
C ASP A 41 3.02 11.93 -1.68
N PRO A 42 3.13 12.55 -2.87
CA PRO A 42 3.13 11.86 -4.16
C PRO A 42 4.53 11.38 -4.57
N SER A 43 5.54 11.39 -3.68
CA SER A 43 6.90 11.02 -4.06
C SER A 43 7.02 9.54 -4.47
N CYS A 44 7.87 9.27 -5.47
CA CYS A 44 8.12 7.91 -5.97
C CYS A 44 8.80 7.01 -4.90
N SER A 45 9.53 7.62 -3.96
CA SER A 45 10.13 6.92 -2.82
C SER A 45 9.11 6.29 -1.90
N LYS A 46 7.88 6.81 -1.85
CA LYS A 46 6.77 6.22 -1.11
C LYS A 46 6.13 5.12 -1.95
N LEU A 47 6.04 3.92 -1.39
CA LEU A 47 5.26 2.85 -2.01
C LEU A 47 3.75 3.16 -1.94
N MET A 48 3.31 3.73 -0.82
CA MET A 48 1.92 4.05 -0.53
C MET A 48 1.44 5.36 -1.15
N SER A 49 2.28 6.01 -1.98
CA SER A 49 1.79 7.04 -2.91
C SER A 49 1.02 6.44 -4.10
N GLY A 50 1.15 5.13 -4.33
CA GLY A 50 0.39 4.39 -5.33
C GLY A 50 0.56 4.97 -6.72
N ALA A 51 -0.55 5.11 -7.44
CA ALA A 51 -0.62 5.71 -8.77
C ALA A 51 -0.49 7.25 -8.78
N GLN A 52 -0.40 7.91 -7.62
CA GLN A 52 -0.06 9.34 -7.56
C GLN A 52 1.44 9.59 -7.61
N GLY A 53 2.26 8.56 -7.37
CA GLY A 53 3.62 8.56 -7.86
C GLY A 53 3.61 8.63 -9.39
N ASP A 54 4.50 9.44 -9.96
CA ASP A 54 4.67 9.60 -11.41
C ASP A 54 4.52 8.26 -12.15
N THR A 55 3.86 8.25 -13.31
CA THR A 55 3.65 7.03 -14.12
C THR A 55 4.94 6.33 -14.52
N ASP A 56 6.07 7.04 -14.54
CA ASP A 56 7.40 6.45 -14.78
C ASP A 56 8.05 5.85 -13.52
N CYS A 57 7.45 6.03 -12.34
CA CYS A 57 7.95 5.52 -11.07
C CYS A 57 7.88 3.98 -11.02
N GLN A 58 9.05 3.35 -10.85
CA GLN A 58 9.17 1.89 -10.79
C GLN A 58 9.45 1.36 -9.38
N ASN A 59 9.68 2.24 -8.40
CA ASN A 59 10.01 1.81 -7.05
C ASN A 59 8.86 0.98 -6.45
N ASP A 60 9.14 -0.27 -6.14
CA ASP A 60 8.20 -1.23 -5.59
C ASP A 60 8.52 -1.57 -4.12
N HIS A 61 9.49 -0.88 -3.53
CA HIS A 61 9.88 -1.06 -2.14
C HIS A 61 9.31 0.04 -1.25
N PRO A 62 8.79 -0.33 -0.06
CA PRO A 62 8.41 0.63 0.96
C PRO A 62 9.66 1.32 1.51
N ASP A 63 9.51 2.58 1.88
CA ASP A 63 10.58 3.32 2.54
C ASP A 63 10.70 2.93 4.03
N PRO A 64 11.77 3.37 4.73
CA PRO A 64 11.96 3.03 6.14
C PRO A 64 10.82 3.48 7.06
N ALA A 65 10.09 4.55 6.71
CA ALA A 65 8.96 5.02 7.51
C ALA A 65 7.74 4.11 7.34
N GLU A 66 7.44 3.69 6.11
CA GLU A 66 6.38 2.72 5.79
C GLU A 66 6.66 1.36 6.47
N ILE A 67 7.91 0.89 6.46
CA ILE A 67 8.30 -0.33 7.18
C ILE A 67 8.09 -0.19 8.69
N ALA A 68 8.47 0.95 9.27
CA ALA A 68 8.32 1.20 10.70
C ALA A 68 6.83 1.28 11.12
N GLU A 69 5.97 1.86 10.29
CA GLU A 69 4.53 1.92 10.53
C GLU A 69 3.91 0.51 10.56
N ALA A 70 4.19 -0.32 9.54
CA ALA A 70 3.72 -1.70 9.50
C ALA A 70 4.25 -2.52 10.70
N THR A 71 5.53 -2.35 11.05
CA THR A 71 6.13 -3.03 12.21
C THR A 71 5.44 -2.62 13.51
N THR A 72 5.21 -1.31 13.70
CA THR A 72 4.51 -0.78 14.90
C THR A 72 3.08 -1.31 15.02
N PHE A 73 2.40 -1.52 13.89
CA PHE A 73 1.07 -2.13 13.89
C PHE A 73 1.13 -3.59 14.37
N PHE A 74 2.04 -4.40 13.81
CA PHE A 74 2.15 -5.83 14.17
C PHE A 74 2.82 -6.11 15.53
N ASP A 75 3.42 -5.10 16.17
CA ASP A 75 3.80 -5.20 17.58
C ASP A 75 2.59 -5.34 18.54
N ARG A 76 1.39 -4.96 18.06
CA ARG A 76 0.18 -4.85 18.89
C ARG A 76 -1.05 -5.55 18.33
N ASN A 77 -0.99 -6.01 17.07
CA ASN A 77 -2.12 -6.55 16.32
C ASN A 77 -1.67 -7.76 15.49
N ASP A 78 -2.61 -8.62 15.11
CA ASP A 78 -2.40 -9.77 14.25
C ASP A 78 -2.82 -9.49 12.80
N VAL A 79 -2.37 -10.35 11.88
CA VAL A 79 -2.82 -10.32 10.48
C VAL A 79 -4.33 -10.53 10.42
N GLY A 80 -5.06 -9.62 9.75
CA GLY A 80 -6.52 -9.66 9.67
C GLY A 80 -7.22 -8.68 10.60
N ASP A 81 -6.50 -8.07 11.56
CA ASP A 81 -7.06 -7.08 12.45
C ASP A 81 -7.49 -5.80 11.69
N PRO A 82 -8.55 -5.12 12.13
CA PRO A 82 -9.00 -3.89 11.50
C PRO A 82 -7.91 -2.81 11.53
N VAL A 83 -7.66 -2.20 10.38
CA VAL A 83 -6.66 -1.12 10.25
C VAL A 83 -7.22 0.21 10.79
N PRO A 84 -6.38 1.09 11.37
CA PRO A 84 -6.87 2.27 12.09
C PRO A 84 -7.61 3.31 11.23
N TRP A 85 -7.29 3.37 9.94
CA TRP A 85 -7.85 4.31 8.97
C TRP A 85 -9.12 3.79 8.29
N PHE A 86 -9.51 2.54 8.52
CA PHE A 86 -10.73 1.97 7.96
C PHE A 86 -11.90 2.16 8.92
N HIS A 87 -12.78 3.10 8.57
CA HIS A 87 -14.05 3.33 9.25
C HIS A 87 -15.18 2.74 8.39
N GLY A 88 -15.28 1.40 8.39
CA GLY A 88 -16.41 0.69 7.81
C GLY A 88 -17.68 0.85 8.62
#